data_AF-A0A8J4U696-F1
#
_entry.id   AF-A0A8J4U696-F1
#
_cell.length_a   1.000
_cell.length_b   1.000
_cell.length_c   1.000
_cell.angle_alpha   90.00
_cell.angle_beta   90.00
_cell.angle_gamma   90.00
#
_symmetry.space_group_name_H-M   'P 1'
#
loop_
_entity.id
_entity.type
_entity.pdbx_description
1 polymer ?
#
loop_
_entity_poly.entity_id
_entity_poly.type
_entity_poly.pdbx_seq_one_letter_code
_entity_poly.pdbx_strand_id
1 'polypeptide(L)'
;MTSSLRDTLVGSNHSCPMSFVEYSEIIQEGDVVIIFLGHDSMMPIKVESGAQTQTRYGAIRHSTDLIGRRFGSKVTCSKGGWVYVLHPTPELWTVNLPHRTQILYTTDIANITLMLDLKPGSVVCESGTGSGSLSHAILRTIAPNGHLHTVEFHAQRAEKAAQEFSDHKVGHLVTVRNQDVCKDGFGVVGVADAVFLDIPSPWEAIIHAKKAFKRR
;
A
#
# COMPACT_ATOMS: atom_id res chain seq x y z
N MET A 1 8.69 -36.73 40.75
CA MET A 1 7.40 -36.87 40.06
C MET A 1 6.69 -35.53 40.24
N THR A 2 6.97 -34.52 39.39
CA THR A 2 6.16 -34.15 38.18
C THR A 2 4.75 -33.71 38.58
N SER A 3 4.20 -32.55 38.22
CA SER A 3 4.49 -31.66 37.10
C SER A 3 3.97 -30.23 37.36
N SER A 4 4.72 -29.28 36.81
CA SER A 4 4.33 -27.91 36.48
C SER A 4 3.03 -27.86 35.67
N LEU A 5 2.11 -26.96 36.04
CA LEU A 5 0.99 -26.49 35.21
C LEU A 5 1.19 -25.01 34.92
N ARG A 6 2.21 -24.71 34.13
CA ARG A 6 2.36 -23.49 33.35
C ARG A 6 3.00 -23.90 32.04
N ASP A 7 2.18 -24.11 31.02
CA ASP A 7 2.52 -24.03 29.60
C ASP A 7 1.30 -24.49 28.81
N THR A 8 0.70 -23.58 28.04
CA THR A 8 0.15 -23.74 26.67
C THR A 8 -0.99 -22.77 26.43
N LEU A 9 -0.67 -21.54 26.05
CA LEU A 9 -1.43 -20.76 25.07
C LEU A 9 -0.49 -19.71 24.44
N VAL A 10 0.60 -20.18 23.83
CA VAL A 10 1.28 -19.40 22.78
C VAL A 10 0.52 -19.72 21.50
N GLY A 11 -0.56 -18.98 21.26
CA GLY A 11 -1.19 -18.96 19.95
C GLY A 11 -0.15 -18.46 18.95
N SER A 12 0.23 -19.33 18.02
CA SER A 12 1.05 -19.01 16.86
C SER A 12 0.27 -18.09 15.93
N ASN A 13 0.11 -16.82 16.31
CA ASN A 13 -0.20 -15.77 15.37
C ASN A 13 1.10 -15.45 14.63
N HIS A 14 1.36 -16.17 13.54
CA HIS A 14 2.16 -15.61 12.46
C HIS A 14 1.33 -14.51 11.80
N SER A 15 1.14 -13.39 12.51
CA SER A 15 0.71 -12.14 11.91
C SER A 15 1.86 -11.71 11.01
N CYS A 16 1.70 -11.96 9.70
CA CYS A 16 2.55 -11.34 8.69
C CYS A 16 2.56 -9.84 9.00
N PRO A 17 3.70 -9.22 9.34
CA PRO A 17 3.71 -7.82 9.74
C PRO A 17 3.25 -7.02 8.54
N MET A 18 2.02 -6.50 8.63
CA MET A 18 1.34 -5.85 7.53
C MET A 18 1.98 -4.48 7.33
N SER A 19 2.71 -4.30 6.22
CA SER A 19 3.26 -3.00 5.88
C SER A 19 2.12 -2.05 5.43
N PHE A 20 2.33 -0.75 5.57
CA PHE A 20 1.38 0.34 5.26
C PHE A 20 0.12 0.48 6.14
N VAL A 21 -0.44 -0.60 6.68
CA VAL A 21 -1.67 -0.56 7.51
C VAL A 21 -1.39 -0.65 9.02
N GLU A 22 -0.23 -1.18 9.41
CA GLU A 22 0.22 -1.24 10.79
C GLU A 22 1.69 -0.82 10.89
N TYR A 23 2.10 -0.32 12.07
CA TYR A 23 3.49 0.03 12.33
C TYR A 23 4.27 -1.19 12.84
N SER A 24 5.43 -1.44 12.24
CA SER A 24 6.46 -2.32 12.80
C SER A 24 7.59 -1.49 13.43
N GLU A 25 8.17 -2.02 14.50
CA GLU A 25 9.35 -1.42 15.11
C GLU A 25 10.64 -1.82 14.39
N ILE A 26 10.72 -3.06 13.87
CA ILE A 26 11.93 -3.67 13.33
C ILE A 26 11.74 -3.99 11.85
N ILE A 27 12.77 -3.68 11.06
CA ILE A 27 12.84 -3.98 9.63
C ILE A 27 13.08 -5.48 9.44
N GLN A 28 12.27 -6.12 8.61
CA GLN A 28 12.37 -7.53 8.26
C GLN A 28 12.61 -7.73 6.77
N GLU A 29 12.99 -8.96 6.40
CA GLU A 29 13.04 -9.36 5.00
C GLU A 29 11.66 -9.30 4.35
N GLY A 30 11.61 -8.82 3.10
CA GLY A 30 10.40 -8.59 2.34
C GLY A 30 9.69 -7.27 2.67
N ASP A 31 10.12 -6.51 3.67
CA ASP A 31 9.53 -5.19 3.94
C ASP A 31 9.89 -4.20 2.85
N VAL A 32 8.93 -3.31 2.55
CA VAL A 32 9.20 -2.11 1.77
C VAL A 32 9.51 -0.98 2.74
N VAL A 33 10.64 -0.31 2.53
CA VAL A 33 11.12 0.78 3.38
C VAL A 33 11.40 2.03 2.55
N ILE A 34 11.32 3.20 3.17
CA ILE A 34 11.65 4.47 2.51
C ILE A 34 13.03 4.93 2.97
N ILE A 35 13.98 4.98 2.04
CA ILE A 35 15.31 5.52 2.29
C ILE A 35 15.27 7.03 2.12
N PHE A 36 15.47 7.77 3.21
CA PHE A 36 15.53 9.23 3.21
C PHE A 36 16.97 9.71 3.00
N LEU A 37 17.22 10.31 1.83
CA LEU A 37 18.54 10.85 1.45
C LEU A 37 18.61 12.37 1.63
N GLY A 38 17.47 13.04 1.73
CA GLY A 38 17.33 14.47 1.91
C GLY A 38 15.89 14.91 1.61
N HIS A 39 15.60 16.20 1.81
CA HIS A 39 14.26 16.78 1.65
C HIS A 39 13.58 16.39 0.33
N ASP A 40 14.30 16.52 -0.78
CA ASP A 40 13.77 16.26 -2.13
C ASP A 40 14.16 14.88 -2.68
N SER A 41 14.75 14.01 -1.85
CA SER A 41 15.29 12.74 -2.31
C SER A 41 15.00 11.64 -1.30
N MET A 42 14.01 10.85 -1.66
CA MET A 42 13.65 9.61 -1.00
C MET A 42 13.57 8.51 -2.06
N MET A 43 13.65 7.25 -1.65
CA MET A 43 13.38 6.13 -2.56
C MET A 43 12.77 4.96 -1.79
N PRO A 44 11.76 4.28 -2.35
CA PRO A 44 11.26 3.04 -1.78
C PRO A 44 12.16 1.88 -2.21
N ILE A 45 12.47 0.97 -1.30
CA ILE A 45 13.18 -0.27 -1.63
C ILE A 45 12.51 -1.46 -0.95
N LYS A 46 12.56 -2.61 -1.61
CA LYS A 46 12.24 -3.89 -1.01
C LYS A 46 13.50 -4.45 -0.33
N VAL A 47 13.38 -4.80 0.94
CA VAL A 47 14.47 -5.38 1.73
C VAL A 47 14.56 -6.87 1.41
N GLU A 48 15.74 -7.31 0.96
CA GLU A 48 15.98 -8.67 0.50
C GLU A 48 17.37 -9.10 0.97
N SER A 49 17.48 -10.29 1.57
CA SER A 49 18.78 -10.76 2.06
C SER A 49 19.76 -10.95 0.90
N GLY A 50 21.02 -10.53 1.09
CA GLY A 50 22.06 -10.54 0.08
C GLY A 50 22.03 -9.36 -0.90
N ALA A 51 20.91 -8.62 -0.98
CA ALA A 51 20.80 -7.47 -1.87
C ALA A 51 21.52 -6.22 -1.32
N GLN A 52 21.81 -5.29 -2.24
CA GLN A 52 22.41 -4.01 -1.91
C GLN A 52 21.71 -2.89 -2.69
N THR A 53 21.49 -1.76 -2.02
CA THR A 53 20.98 -0.53 -2.64
C THR A 53 22.11 0.49 -2.75
N GLN A 54 22.31 1.06 -3.94
CA GLN A 54 23.29 2.11 -4.16
C GLN A 54 22.68 3.49 -3.92
N THR A 55 23.39 4.33 -3.17
CA THR A 55 23.01 5.72 -2.92
C THR A 55 24.17 6.66 -3.22
N ARG A 56 23.90 7.96 -3.28
CA ARG A 56 24.95 8.99 -3.35
C ARG A 56 25.93 8.95 -2.16
N TYR A 57 25.53 8.36 -1.04
CA TYR A 57 26.34 8.23 0.18
C TYR A 57 27.08 6.89 0.28
N GLY A 58 26.94 6.00 -0.72
CA GLY A 58 27.52 4.66 -0.73
C GLY A 58 26.46 3.56 -0.77
N ALA A 59 26.92 2.32 -0.75
CA ALA A 59 26.07 1.13 -0.74
C ALA A 59 25.48 0.89 0.65
N ILE A 60 24.23 0.42 0.68
CA ILE A 60 23.52 -0.10 1.86
C ILE A 60 23.32 -1.60 1.63
N ARG A 61 23.88 -2.43 2.50
CA ARG A 61 23.73 -3.90 2.45
C ARG A 61 22.51 -4.30 3.25
N HIS A 62 21.52 -4.89 2.60
CA HIS A 62 20.23 -5.13 3.24
C HIS A 62 20.36 -6.05 4.47
N SER A 63 21.13 -7.14 4.35
CA SER A 63 21.29 -8.11 5.44
C SER A 63 21.95 -7.56 6.71
N THR A 64 22.92 -6.64 6.58
CA THR A 64 23.68 -6.15 7.74
C THR A 64 23.28 -4.76 8.19
N ASP A 65 22.80 -3.94 7.27
CA ASP A 65 22.59 -2.51 7.50
C ASP A 65 21.10 -2.17 7.66
N LEU A 66 20.18 -3.06 7.28
CA LEU A 66 18.72 -2.86 7.37
C LEU A 66 18.03 -3.91 8.25
N ILE A 67 18.13 -5.19 7.92
CA ILE A 67 17.40 -6.26 8.61
C ILE A 67 17.77 -6.27 10.10
N GLY A 68 16.75 -6.30 10.96
CA GLY A 68 16.92 -6.28 12.42
C GLY A 68 17.13 -4.88 13.01
N ARG A 69 17.28 -3.82 12.19
CA ARG A 69 17.33 -2.45 12.69
C ARG A 69 15.94 -1.87 12.90
N ARG A 70 15.84 -0.89 13.80
CA ARG A 70 14.59 -0.18 14.05
C ARG A 70 14.29 0.80 12.91
N PHE A 71 13.03 0.95 12.55
CA PHE A 71 12.60 2.07 11.71
C PHE A 71 12.96 3.41 12.35
N GLY A 72 13.26 4.42 11.53
CA GLY A 72 13.79 5.72 11.95
C GLY A 72 15.29 5.73 12.26
N SER A 73 15.99 4.59 12.17
CA SER A 73 17.42 4.53 12.46
C SER A 73 18.26 5.24 11.40
N LYS A 74 19.35 5.87 11.86
CA LYS A 74 20.45 6.34 11.00
C LYS A 74 21.31 5.16 10.55
N VAL A 75 21.44 4.95 9.25
CA VAL A 75 22.26 3.90 8.63
C VAL A 75 23.48 4.53 7.96
N THR A 76 24.67 4.09 8.35
CA THR A 76 25.92 4.51 7.70
C THR A 76 26.15 3.67 6.44
N CYS A 77 26.37 4.33 5.31
CA CYS A 77 26.64 3.72 4.02
C CYS A 77 28.15 3.47 3.83
N SER A 78 28.51 2.69 2.81
CA SER A 78 29.91 2.25 2.59
C SER A 78 30.95 3.37 2.37
N LYS A 79 30.55 4.59 1.96
CA LYS A 79 31.47 5.73 1.78
C LYS A 79 31.54 6.66 3.02
N GLY A 80 30.98 6.24 4.16
CA GLY A 80 30.96 7.02 5.41
C GLY A 80 29.82 8.05 5.52
N GLY A 81 29.08 8.31 4.44
CA GLY A 81 27.82 9.05 4.49
C GLY A 81 26.70 8.22 5.13
N TRP A 82 25.51 8.80 5.31
CA TRP A 82 24.41 8.14 6.01
C TRP A 82 23.04 8.50 5.45
N VAL A 83 22.05 7.66 5.76
CA VAL A 83 20.62 7.85 5.46
C VAL A 83 19.76 7.57 6.69
N TYR A 84 18.49 7.98 6.66
CA TYR A 84 17.46 7.45 7.55
C TYR A 84 16.60 6.42 6.82
N VAL A 85 16.13 5.40 7.53
CA VAL A 85 15.22 4.39 6.99
C VAL A 85 13.87 4.56 7.66
N LEU A 86 12.87 5.01 6.91
CA LEU A 86 11.55 5.35 7.41
C LEU A 86 10.56 4.22 7.15
N HIS A 87 9.61 4.07 8.07
CA HIS A 87 8.48 3.19 7.88
C HIS A 87 7.63 3.69 6.71
N PRO A 88 7.16 2.82 5.80
CA PRO A 88 6.33 3.25 4.70
C PRO A 88 4.99 3.80 5.22
N THR A 89 4.53 4.89 4.60
CA THR A 89 3.16 5.40 4.71
C THR A 89 2.64 5.70 3.31
N PRO A 90 1.33 5.72 3.07
CA PRO A 90 0.79 6.12 1.76
C PRO A 90 1.28 7.49 1.32
N GLU A 91 1.47 8.46 2.21
CA GLU A 91 2.00 9.79 1.86
C GLU A 91 3.44 9.72 1.34
N LEU A 92 4.30 8.98 2.06
CA LEU A 92 5.68 8.78 1.62
C LEU A 92 5.73 7.96 0.34
N TRP A 93 4.83 7.00 0.15
CA TRP A 93 4.72 6.23 -1.08
C TRP A 93 4.25 7.09 -2.25
N THR A 94 3.23 7.93 -2.08
CA THR A 94 2.70 8.84 -3.11
C THR A 94 3.80 9.70 -3.73
N VAL A 95 4.75 10.19 -2.95
CA VAL A 95 5.85 11.04 -3.47
C VAL A 95 7.04 10.24 -4.03
N ASN A 96 7.05 8.92 -3.89
CA ASN A 96 8.19 8.04 -4.21
C ASN A 96 7.85 6.87 -5.14
N LEU A 97 6.57 6.63 -5.43
CA LEU A 97 6.14 5.49 -6.23
C LEU A 97 6.62 5.61 -7.68
N PRO A 98 6.82 4.48 -8.38
CA PRO A 98 7.13 4.50 -9.79
C PRO A 98 5.90 4.94 -10.59
N HIS A 99 5.94 6.16 -11.12
CA HIS A 99 4.85 6.73 -11.92
C HIS A 99 4.60 5.92 -13.20
N ARG A 100 3.37 5.43 -13.35
CA ARG A 100 2.86 4.82 -14.59
C ARG A 100 1.81 5.70 -15.26
N THR A 101 1.24 6.62 -14.48
CA THR A 101 0.18 7.54 -14.85
C THR A 101 0.39 8.86 -14.11
N GLN A 102 -0.39 9.87 -14.46
CA GLN A 102 -0.64 10.97 -13.52
C GLN A 102 -1.27 10.39 -12.24
N ILE A 103 -0.92 10.97 -11.10
CA ILE A 103 -1.43 10.55 -9.79
C ILE A 103 -2.10 11.71 -9.07
N LEU A 104 -2.96 11.36 -8.11
CA LEU A 104 -3.38 12.26 -7.05
C LEU A 104 -2.31 12.35 -5.97
N TYR A 105 -2.11 13.56 -5.47
CA TYR A 105 -1.24 13.85 -4.33
C TYR A 105 -2.03 14.00 -3.04
N THR A 106 -1.32 14.05 -1.92
CA THR A 106 -1.88 14.00 -0.57
C THR A 106 -3.00 15.02 -0.32
N THR A 107 -2.92 16.23 -0.88
CA THR A 107 -3.95 17.26 -0.69
C THR A 107 -5.32 16.82 -1.21
N ASP A 108 -5.38 16.34 -2.46
CA ASP A 108 -6.64 15.86 -3.05
C ASP A 108 -7.10 14.58 -2.38
N ILE A 109 -6.17 13.66 -2.12
CA ILE A 109 -6.44 12.39 -1.43
C ILE A 109 -7.08 12.63 -0.06
N ALA A 110 -6.57 13.58 0.72
CA ALA A 110 -7.11 13.91 2.03
C ALA A 110 -8.55 14.42 1.93
N ASN A 111 -8.82 15.32 0.96
CA ASN A 111 -10.16 15.84 0.73
C ASN A 111 -11.13 14.74 0.25
N ILE A 112 -10.71 13.90 -0.69
CA ILE A 112 -11.51 12.76 -1.20
C ILE A 112 -11.86 11.80 -0.06
N THR A 113 -10.86 11.43 0.75
CA THR A 113 -11.04 10.49 1.87
C THR A 113 -12.07 11.02 2.86
N LEU A 114 -11.99 12.32 3.19
CA LEU A 114 -12.93 13.00 4.08
C LEU A 114 -14.34 13.08 3.47
N MET A 115 -14.46 13.54 2.22
CA MET A 115 -15.75 13.79 1.57
C MET A 115 -16.49 12.51 1.21
N LEU A 116 -15.79 11.39 1.00
CA LEU A 116 -16.38 10.06 0.81
C LEU A 116 -16.69 9.35 2.14
N ASP A 117 -16.41 9.97 3.29
CA ASP A 117 -16.63 9.40 4.62
C ASP A 117 -15.98 8.01 4.77
N LEU A 118 -14.76 7.88 4.25
CA LEU A 118 -14.00 6.64 4.32
C LEU A 118 -13.52 6.40 5.75
N LYS A 119 -13.74 5.18 6.24
CA LYS A 119 -13.39 4.77 7.61
C LYS A 119 -13.14 3.26 7.67
N PRO A 120 -12.59 2.74 8.78
CA PRO A 120 -12.43 1.30 8.95
C PRO A 120 -13.73 0.54 8.67
N GLY A 121 -13.67 -0.47 7.79
CA GLY A 121 -14.84 -1.24 7.37
C GLY A 121 -15.55 -0.73 6.11
N SER A 122 -15.21 0.45 5.58
CA SER A 122 -15.78 0.92 4.31
C SER A 122 -15.44 -0.01 3.15
N VAL A 123 -16.42 -0.33 2.32
CA VAL A 123 -16.21 -1.01 1.03
C VAL A 123 -16.18 0.04 -0.07
N VAL A 124 -15.08 0.13 -0.81
CA VAL A 124 -14.84 1.20 -1.78
C VAL A 124 -14.67 0.61 -3.17
N CYS A 125 -15.26 1.25 -4.17
CA CYS A 125 -14.99 0.97 -5.58
C CYS A 125 -14.16 2.10 -6.19
N GLU A 126 -13.09 1.77 -6.91
CA GLU A 126 -12.17 2.73 -7.54
C GLU A 126 -11.98 2.37 -9.02
N SER A 127 -11.93 3.37 -9.90
CA SER A 127 -11.38 3.21 -11.24
C SER A 127 -10.92 4.57 -11.78
N GLY A 128 -9.76 4.73 -12.41
CA GLY A 128 -8.71 3.74 -12.67
C GLY A 128 -7.75 3.51 -11.50
N THR A 129 -7.20 2.31 -11.37
CA THR A 129 -6.15 2.03 -10.37
C THR A 129 -4.88 2.85 -10.63
N GLY A 130 -4.50 3.02 -11.90
CA GLY A 130 -3.35 3.83 -12.31
C GLY A 130 -2.04 3.39 -11.64
N SER A 131 -1.42 4.33 -10.92
CA SER A 131 -0.18 4.06 -10.17
C SER A 131 -0.40 3.69 -8.70
N GLY A 132 -1.66 3.56 -8.26
CA GLY A 132 -2.00 3.10 -6.91
C GLY A 132 -1.79 4.12 -5.78
N SER A 133 -1.60 5.40 -6.08
CA SER A 133 -1.43 6.46 -5.07
C SER A 133 -2.64 6.55 -4.13
N LEU A 134 -3.83 6.78 -4.70
CA LEU A 134 -5.08 6.83 -3.95
C LEU A 134 -5.41 5.46 -3.32
N SER A 135 -5.18 4.37 -4.05
CA SER A 135 -5.45 3.01 -3.55
C SER A 135 -4.76 2.73 -2.22
N HIS A 136 -3.48 3.10 -2.05
CA HIS A 136 -2.77 2.92 -0.76
C HIS A 136 -3.38 3.76 0.37
N ALA A 137 -3.83 4.98 0.07
CA ALA A 137 -4.48 5.83 1.06
C ALA A 137 -5.85 5.28 1.47
N ILE A 138 -6.63 4.77 0.51
CA ILE A 138 -7.89 4.08 0.76
C ILE A 138 -7.63 2.85 1.65
N LEU A 139 -6.70 1.97 1.26
CA LEU A 139 -6.40 0.73 1.99
C LEU A 139 -6.06 0.98 3.46
N ARG A 140 -5.20 1.96 3.74
CA ARG A 140 -4.85 2.37 5.10
C ARG A 140 -6.03 2.96 5.88
N THR A 141 -6.99 3.59 5.20
CA THR A 141 -8.17 4.18 5.84
C THR A 141 -9.25 3.13 6.15
N ILE A 142 -9.42 2.14 5.28
CA ILE A 142 -10.51 1.15 5.39
C ILE A 142 -10.11 -0.10 6.18
N ALA A 143 -8.81 -0.34 6.38
CA ALA A 143 -8.30 -1.41 7.22
C ALA A 143 -8.87 -1.36 8.66
N PRO A 144 -8.98 -2.50 9.36
CA PRO A 144 -8.63 -3.85 8.91
C PRO A 144 -9.78 -4.60 8.22
N ASN A 145 -11.00 -4.06 8.26
CA ASN A 145 -12.22 -4.82 7.93
C ASN A 145 -12.96 -4.29 6.68
N GLY A 146 -12.40 -3.29 6.00
CA GLY A 146 -12.93 -2.79 4.73
C GLY A 146 -12.37 -3.54 3.53
N HIS A 147 -12.84 -3.21 2.34
CA HIS A 147 -12.34 -3.81 1.10
C HIS A 147 -12.36 -2.81 -0.07
N LEU A 148 -11.30 -2.81 -0.88
CA LEU A 148 -11.19 -2.02 -2.10
C LEU A 148 -11.41 -2.90 -3.33
N HIS A 149 -12.41 -2.57 -4.15
CA HIS A 149 -12.57 -3.11 -5.49
C HIS A 149 -12.08 -2.08 -6.51
N THR A 150 -10.87 -2.27 -7.03
CA THR A 150 -10.27 -1.34 -8.00
C THR A 150 -10.27 -1.94 -9.41
N VAL A 151 -10.54 -1.11 -10.41
CA VAL A 151 -10.62 -1.51 -11.82
C VAL A 151 -9.59 -0.73 -12.65
N GLU A 152 -8.79 -1.45 -13.43
CA GLU A 152 -7.83 -0.88 -14.38
C GLU A 152 -7.93 -1.60 -15.72
N PHE A 153 -8.29 -0.88 -16.78
CA PHE A 153 -8.52 -1.47 -18.09
C PHE A 153 -7.22 -1.93 -18.77
N HIS A 154 -6.07 -1.33 -18.44
CA HIS A 154 -4.78 -1.67 -19.04
C HIS A 154 -4.10 -2.83 -18.30
N ALA A 155 -4.03 -4.00 -18.95
CA ALA A 155 -3.59 -5.27 -18.34
C ALA A 155 -2.26 -5.17 -17.58
N GLN A 156 -1.23 -4.58 -18.19
CA GLN A 156 0.09 -4.45 -17.55
C GLN A 156 0.05 -3.57 -16.28
N ARG A 157 -0.82 -2.54 -16.24
CA ARG A 157 -0.96 -1.69 -15.05
C ARG A 157 -1.72 -2.42 -13.94
N ALA A 158 -2.77 -3.16 -14.31
CA ALA A 158 -3.53 -3.98 -13.37
C ALA A 158 -2.64 -5.04 -12.71
N GLU A 159 -1.85 -5.77 -13.52
CA GLU A 159 -0.90 -6.78 -13.03
C GLU A 159 0.16 -6.15 -12.12
N LYS A 160 0.73 -5.01 -12.53
CA LYS A 160 1.74 -4.33 -11.72
C LYS A 160 1.17 -3.83 -10.38
N ALA A 161 -0.03 -3.27 -10.38
CA ALA A 161 -0.70 -2.83 -9.15
C ALA A 161 -1.01 -4.01 -8.22
N ALA A 162 -1.51 -5.13 -8.76
CA ALA A 162 -1.77 -6.34 -7.99
C ALA A 162 -0.49 -6.90 -7.35
N GLN A 163 0.62 -6.92 -8.09
CA GLN A 163 1.93 -7.31 -7.57
C GLN A 163 2.40 -6.36 -6.46
N GLU A 164 2.27 -5.05 -6.63
CA GLU A 164 2.61 -4.05 -5.61
C GLU A 164 1.77 -4.23 -4.33
N PHE A 165 0.46 -4.43 -4.44
CA PHE A 165 -0.38 -4.69 -3.27
C PHE A 165 0.00 -5.98 -2.54
N SER A 166 0.43 -7.01 -3.28
CA SER A 166 0.97 -8.24 -2.69
C SER A 166 2.30 -8.01 -1.98
N ASP A 167 3.26 -7.35 -2.65
CA ASP A 167 4.57 -7.01 -2.08
C ASP A 167 4.45 -6.10 -0.85
N HIS A 168 3.44 -5.24 -0.82
CA HIS A 168 3.13 -4.34 0.29
C HIS A 168 2.21 -4.98 1.33
N LYS A 169 1.97 -6.30 1.25
CA LYS A 169 1.21 -7.07 2.26
C LYS A 169 -0.22 -6.55 2.52
N VAL A 170 -0.79 -5.79 1.57
CA VAL A 170 -2.16 -5.24 1.61
C VAL A 170 -3.11 -5.92 0.63
N GLY A 171 -2.63 -6.91 -0.13
CA GLY A 171 -3.42 -7.66 -1.11
C GLY A 171 -4.70 -8.31 -0.57
N HIS A 172 -4.77 -8.56 0.74
CA HIS A 172 -5.96 -9.11 1.39
C HIS A 172 -7.13 -8.11 1.50
N LEU A 173 -6.87 -6.80 1.41
CA LEU A 173 -7.86 -5.72 1.47
C LEU A 173 -8.30 -5.22 0.09
N VAL A 174 -7.75 -5.77 -1.00
CA VAL A 174 -7.98 -5.24 -2.35
C VAL A 174 -8.22 -6.35 -3.38
N THR A 175 -9.12 -6.07 -4.31
CA THR A 175 -9.29 -6.86 -5.53
C THR A 175 -9.09 -5.95 -6.73
N VAL A 176 -8.07 -6.25 -7.54
CA VAL A 176 -7.82 -5.58 -8.81
C VAL A 176 -8.52 -6.35 -9.93
N ARG A 177 -9.34 -5.67 -10.74
CA ARG A 177 -9.96 -6.26 -11.93
C ARG A 177 -9.44 -5.59 -13.19
N ASN A 178 -9.00 -6.39 -14.14
CA ASN A 178 -8.65 -5.91 -15.47
C ASN A 178 -9.87 -5.92 -16.39
N GLN A 179 -10.58 -4.80 -16.46
CA GLN A 179 -11.79 -4.63 -17.28
C GLN A 179 -12.09 -3.16 -17.54
N ASP A 180 -13.03 -2.88 -18.43
CA ASP A 180 -13.49 -1.53 -18.74
C ASP A 180 -14.68 -1.17 -17.83
N VAL A 181 -14.46 -0.26 -16.87
CA VAL A 181 -15.51 0.14 -15.91
C VAL A 181 -16.72 0.78 -16.59
N CYS A 182 -16.55 1.41 -17.76
CA CYS A 182 -17.65 2.04 -18.50
C CYS A 182 -18.55 1.00 -19.20
N LYS A 183 -18.06 -0.23 -19.41
CA LYS A 183 -18.81 -1.31 -20.06
C LYS A 183 -19.27 -2.38 -19.07
N ASP A 184 -18.34 -2.82 -18.23
CA ASP A 184 -18.47 -4.00 -17.38
C ASP A 184 -18.72 -3.63 -15.91
N GLY A 185 -18.52 -2.36 -15.55
CA GLY A 185 -18.63 -1.86 -14.18
C GLY A 185 -17.53 -2.36 -13.26
N PHE A 186 -17.81 -2.37 -11.95
CA PHE A 186 -16.83 -2.68 -10.91
C PHE A 186 -16.67 -4.18 -10.59
N GLY A 187 -17.46 -5.04 -11.24
CA GLY A 187 -17.54 -6.48 -10.93
C GLY A 187 -18.20 -6.79 -9.58
N VAL A 188 -18.89 -5.81 -8.99
CA VAL A 188 -19.67 -5.93 -7.75
C VAL A 188 -20.94 -5.10 -7.83
N VAL A 189 -21.98 -5.49 -7.08
CA VAL A 189 -23.29 -4.85 -7.07
C VAL A 189 -23.82 -4.80 -5.65
N GLY A 190 -24.30 -3.65 -5.19
CA GLY A 190 -24.98 -3.55 -3.89
C GLY A 190 -24.07 -3.65 -2.67
N VAL A 191 -22.76 -3.43 -2.81
CA VAL A 191 -21.77 -3.65 -1.72
C VAL A 191 -20.98 -2.40 -1.33
N ALA A 192 -20.87 -1.39 -2.19
CA ALA A 192 -20.00 -0.25 -1.95
C ALA A 192 -20.64 0.80 -1.05
N ASP A 193 -19.85 1.34 -0.13
CA ASP A 193 -20.14 2.55 0.66
C ASP A 193 -19.71 3.82 -0.08
N ALA A 194 -18.65 3.73 -0.89
CA ALA A 194 -18.10 4.83 -1.67
C ALA A 194 -17.64 4.37 -3.06
N VAL A 195 -17.68 5.30 -4.02
CA VAL A 195 -17.14 5.10 -5.38
C VAL A 195 -16.27 6.30 -5.74
N PHE A 196 -15.09 6.04 -6.27
CA PHE A 196 -14.19 7.06 -6.82
C PHE A 196 -13.87 6.78 -8.30
N LEU A 197 -13.91 7.83 -9.12
CA LEU A 197 -13.68 7.76 -10.57
C LEU A 197 -12.59 8.76 -10.99
N ASP A 198 -11.44 8.25 -11.42
CA ASP A 198 -10.37 8.96 -12.12
C ASP A 198 -10.11 8.26 -13.46
N ILE A 199 -10.97 8.58 -14.42
CA ILE A 199 -10.97 8.06 -15.79
C ILE A 199 -11.33 9.18 -16.77
N PRO A 200 -11.02 9.06 -18.07
CA PRO A 200 -11.31 10.10 -19.06
C PRO A 200 -12.81 10.41 -19.26
N SER A 201 -13.66 9.39 -19.14
CA SER A 201 -15.11 9.49 -19.40
C SER A 201 -15.95 9.04 -18.20
N PRO A 202 -15.86 9.71 -17.03
CA PRO A 202 -16.50 9.25 -15.81
C PRO A 202 -18.04 9.21 -15.90
N TRP A 203 -18.65 10.03 -16.76
CA TRP A 203 -20.09 10.06 -17.00
C TRP A 203 -20.65 8.72 -17.52
N GLU A 204 -19.85 7.94 -18.26
CA GLU A 204 -20.25 6.61 -18.76
C GLU A 204 -20.29 5.57 -17.64
N ALA A 205 -19.42 5.70 -16.64
CA ALA A 205 -19.37 4.78 -15.50
C ALA A 205 -20.42 5.05 -14.42
N ILE A 206 -21.14 6.18 -14.46
CA ILE A 206 -22.13 6.57 -13.43
C ILE A 206 -23.23 5.51 -13.27
N ILE A 207 -23.67 4.88 -14.36
CA ILE A 207 -24.67 3.81 -14.29
C ILE A 207 -24.15 2.59 -13.51
N HIS A 208 -22.85 2.31 -13.58
CA HIS A 208 -22.19 1.22 -12.87
C HIS A 208 -21.88 1.62 -11.42
N ALA A 209 -21.49 2.87 -11.17
CA ALA A 209 -21.35 3.41 -9.82
C ALA A 209 -22.66 3.28 -9.02
N LYS A 210 -23.79 3.67 -9.62
CA LYS A 210 -25.12 3.50 -9.00
C LYS A 210 -25.43 2.04 -8.64
N LYS A 211 -25.03 1.08 -9.49
CA LYS A 211 -25.22 -0.36 -9.24
C LYS A 211 -24.30 -0.87 -8.13
N ALA A 212 -23.08 -0.33 -8.00
CA ALA A 212 -22.11 -0.76 -7.00
C ALA A 212 -22.55 -0.41 -5.57
N PHE A 213 -23.21 0.74 -5.37
CA PHE A 213 -23.66 1.19 -4.05
C PHE A 213 -24.64 0.23 -3.38
N LYS A 214 -24.49 0.06 -2.05
CA LYS A 214 -25.46 -0.62 -1.19
C LYS A 214 -26.85 -0.03 -1.38
N ARG A 215 -27.86 -0.90 -1.49
CA ARG A 215 -29.27 -0.47 -1.46
C ARG A 215 -29.64 -0.22 0.00
N ARG A 216 -29.96 1.03 0.34
CA ARG A 216 -30.57 1.41 1.61
C ARG A 216 -32.08 1.42 1.47
#